data_AF-A0A453EFH0-F1
#
_entry.id   AF-A0A453EFH0-F1
#
_cell.length_a   1.000
_cell.length_b   1.000
_cell.length_c   1.000
_cell.angle_alpha   90.00
_cell.angle_beta   90.00
_cell.angle_gamma   90.00
#
_symmetry.space_group_name_H-M   'P 1'
#
loop_
_entity.id
_entity.type
_entity.pdbx_description
1 polymer ?
#
loop_
_entity_poly.entity_id
_entity_poly.type
_entity_poly.pdbx_seq_one_letter_code
_entity_poly.pdbx_strand_id
1 'polypeptide(L)'
;MIIARSIEAVVQVYAEVDHPHHVKFTALSNGYDDEIVLFDDKISGSVKLFQHIVAVKRNENLDVLLRVDESLFQWTFHDEYVGPVSSPDDSILQYGQFFVRVLFAPKNSA
;
A
#
# COMPACT_ATOMS: atom_id res chain seq x y z
N MET A 1 -15.00 8.23 25.62
CA MET A 1 -13.91 7.44 25.03
C MET A 1 -14.50 6.58 23.93
N ILE A 2 -14.47 7.06 22.68
CA ILE A 2 -14.80 6.20 21.53
C ILE A 2 -13.54 5.37 21.32
N ILE A 3 -13.58 4.07 21.60
CA ILE A 3 -12.50 3.17 21.17
C ILE A 3 -12.48 3.29 19.65
N ALA A 4 -11.46 3.95 19.10
CA ALA A 4 -11.25 3.98 17.66
C ALA A 4 -11.21 2.51 17.21
N ARG A 5 -12.25 2.07 16.49
CA ARG A 5 -12.32 0.69 16.02
C ARG A 5 -11.30 0.57 14.90
N SER A 6 -10.14 0.03 15.20
CA SER A 6 -9.17 -0.37 14.18
C SER A 6 -9.76 -1.53 13.38
N ILE A 7 -9.44 -1.57 12.10
CA ILE A 7 -9.74 -2.66 11.18
C ILE A 7 -8.42 -3.19 10.63
N GLU A 8 -8.38 -4.47 10.32
CA GLU A 8 -7.24 -5.07 9.65
C GLU A 8 -7.34 -4.79 8.14
N ALA A 9 -6.22 -4.42 7.54
CA ALA A 9 -6.08 -4.29 6.10
C ALA A 9 -4.94 -5.19 5.62
N VAL A 10 -5.21 -6.02 4.61
CA VAL A 10 -4.21 -6.86 3.96
C VAL A 10 -3.71 -6.13 2.71
N VAL A 11 -2.46 -5.71 2.73
CA VAL A 11 -1.77 -5.08 1.59
C VAL A 11 -1.03 -6.18 0.81
N GLN A 12 -1.27 -6.25 -0.50
CA GLN A 12 -0.62 -7.18 -1.42
C GLN A 12 0.03 -6.39 -2.55
N VAL A 13 1.28 -6.72 -2.86
CA VAL A 13 2.01 -6.06 -3.96
C VAL A 13 2.62 -7.09 -4.90
N TYR A 14 2.39 -6.86 -6.19
CA TYR A 14 3.03 -7.56 -7.31
C TYR A 14 3.78 -6.54 -8.15
N ALA A 15 4.97 -6.91 -8.63
CA ALA A 15 5.79 -6.05 -9.46
C ALA A 15 6.29 -6.80 -10.69
N GLU A 16 6.34 -6.11 -11.82
CA GLU A 16 6.99 -6.57 -13.05
C GLU A 16 7.96 -5.48 -13.50
N VAL A 17 9.24 -5.78 -13.41
CA VAL A 17 10.31 -4.79 -13.53
C VAL A 17 11.43 -5.30 -14.42
N ASP A 18 11.74 -4.56 -15.49
CA ASP A 18 12.73 -4.98 -16.50
C ASP A 18 14.19 -4.80 -16.03
N HIS A 19 14.44 -3.85 -15.12
CA HIS A 19 15.79 -3.52 -14.64
C HIS A 19 15.85 -3.50 -13.10
N PRO A 20 16.96 -3.91 -12.47
CA PRO A 20 17.03 -3.93 -11.02
C PRO A 20 16.86 -2.54 -10.39
N HIS A 21 15.78 -2.35 -9.63
CA HIS A 21 15.54 -1.14 -8.85
C HIS A 21 15.55 -1.46 -7.36
N HIS A 22 16.11 -0.55 -6.56
CA HIS A 22 15.88 -0.57 -5.12
C HIS A 22 14.56 0.14 -4.84
N VAL A 23 13.63 -0.57 -4.19
CA VAL A 23 12.28 -0.06 -3.93
C VAL A 23 11.96 -0.15 -2.45
N LYS A 24 11.29 0.87 -1.95
CA LYS A 24 10.76 0.89 -0.60
C LYS A 24 9.25 1.11 -0.63
N PHE A 25 8.51 0.13 -0.11
CA PHE A 25 7.08 0.25 0.11
C PHE A 25 6.79 0.58 1.57
N THR A 26 5.95 1.57 1.79
CA THR A 26 5.47 1.93 3.13
C THR A 26 3.97 2.10 3.17
N ALA A 27 3.39 1.97 4.36
CA ALA A 27 1.99 2.24 4.63
C ALA A 27 1.86 3.35 5.67
N LEU A 28 0.96 4.30 5.41
CA LEU A 28 0.56 5.36 6.33
C LEU A 28 -0.95 5.32 6.51
N SER A 29 -1.40 5.27 7.76
CA SER A 29 -2.84 5.36 8.08
C SER A 29 -3.09 6.66 8.81
N ASN A 30 -4.02 7.47 8.30
CA ASN A 30 -4.46 8.66 9.01
C ASN A 30 -5.09 8.25 10.35
N GLY A 31 -4.41 8.59 11.45
CA GLY A 31 -4.79 8.18 12.80
C GLY A 31 -3.76 7.34 13.55
N TYR A 32 -2.67 6.94 12.90
CA TYR A 32 -1.46 6.45 13.54
C TYR A 32 -0.28 7.34 13.12
N ASP A 33 0.61 7.67 14.07
CA ASP A 33 1.68 8.65 13.85
C ASP A 33 2.91 8.06 13.11
N ASP A 34 2.98 6.73 12.96
CA ASP A 34 4.15 6.03 12.46
C ASP A 34 3.96 5.45 11.04
N GLU A 35 4.95 5.71 10.18
CA GLU A 35 5.11 5.04 8.88
C GLU A 35 5.50 3.57 9.08
N ILE A 36 4.77 2.65 8.43
CA ILE A 36 5.06 1.21 8.49
C ILE A 36 5.83 0.80 7.24
N VAL A 37 7.06 0.31 7.40
CA VAL A 37 7.83 -0.27 6.29
C VAL A 37 7.30 -1.65 5.95
N LEU A 38 6.84 -1.82 4.70
CA LEU A 38 6.32 -3.09 4.17
C LEU A 38 7.40 -3.87 3.41
N PHE A 39 8.27 -3.18 2.69
CA PHE A 39 9.34 -3.78 1.92
C PHE A 39 10.44 -2.75 1.66
N ASP A 40 11.70 -3.17 1.67
CA ASP A 40 12.86 -2.31 1.45
C ASP A 40 14.02 -3.17 0.91
N ASP A 41 14.02 -3.43 -0.39
CA ASP A 41 15.05 -4.25 -1.06
C ASP A 41 15.08 -4.01 -2.59
N LYS A 42 16.00 -4.67 -3.28
CA LYS A 42 16.08 -4.69 -4.74
C LYS A 42 15.14 -5.72 -5.36
N ILE A 43 14.56 -5.36 -6.49
CA ILE A 43 13.64 -6.22 -7.25
C ILE A 43 14.07 -6.30 -8.72
N SER A 44 13.80 -7.42 -9.37
CA SER A 44 14.05 -7.63 -10.80
C SER A 44 13.15 -8.73 -11.36
N GLY A 45 12.65 -8.56 -12.57
CA GLY A 45 11.72 -9.49 -13.23
C GLY A 45 10.28 -9.36 -12.71
N SER A 46 9.46 -10.38 -13.01
CA SER A 46 8.09 -10.49 -12.50
C SER A 46 8.08 -11.26 -11.18
N VAL A 47 7.63 -10.60 -10.11
CA VAL A 47 7.69 -11.13 -8.75
C VAL A 47 6.49 -10.70 -7.91
N LYS A 48 5.97 -11.62 -7.10
CA LYS A 48 5.09 -11.28 -5.97
C LYS A 48 5.97 -10.81 -4.83
N LEU A 49 5.91 -9.52 -4.49
CA LEU A 49 6.82 -8.94 -3.50
C LEU A 49 6.44 -9.37 -2.08
N PHE A 50 5.21 -9.10 -1.66
CA PHE A 50 4.80 -9.35 -0.28
C PHE A 50 3.28 -9.37 -0.08
N GLN A 51 2.91 -9.81 1.13
CA GLN A 51 1.60 -9.59 1.73
C GLN A 51 1.79 -9.19 3.19
N HIS A 52 1.29 -8.02 3.59
CA HIS A 52 1.36 -7.52 4.96
C HIS A 52 -0.03 -7.24 5.51
N ILE A 53 -0.20 -7.47 6.82
CA ILE A 53 -1.40 -7.07 7.56
C ILE A 53 -1.05 -5.82 8.36
N VAL A 54 -1.81 -4.75 8.17
CA VAL A 54 -1.67 -3.49 8.91
C VAL A 54 -2.97 -3.16 9.62
N ALA A 55 -2.86 -2.53 10.80
CA ALA A 55 -4.00 -1.97 11.50
C ALA A 55 -4.29 -0.57 10.95
N VAL A 56 -5.54 -0.32 10.58
CA VAL A 56 -6.00 0.96 10.03
C VAL A 56 -7.13 1.47 10.89
N LYS A 57 -7.19 2.77 11.15
CA LYS A 57 -8.36 3.36 11.79
C LYS A 57 -9.54 3.31 10.82
N ARG A 58 -10.72 2.88 11.30
CA ARG A 58 -11.94 2.81 10.47
C ARG A 58 -12.33 4.19 9.92
N ASN A 59 -12.87 4.21 8.70
CA ASN A 59 -13.31 5.42 7.99
C ASN A 59 -12.18 6.47 7.81
N GLU A 60 -10.94 6.00 7.69
CA GLU A 60 -9.77 6.82 7.41
C GLU A 60 -9.03 6.22 6.22
N ASN A 61 -8.20 7.05 5.58
CA ASN A 61 -7.38 6.61 4.46
C ASN A 61 -6.22 5.72 4.93
N LEU A 62 -5.91 4.73 4.10
CA LEU A 62 -4.64 4.01 4.08
C LEU A 62 -3.90 4.41 2.81
N ASP A 63 -2.79 5.10 2.96
CA ASP A 63 -1.88 5.41 1.87
C ASP A 63 -0.80 4.32 1.80
N VAL A 64 -0.57 3.79 0.61
CA VAL A 64 0.57 2.91 0.29
C VAL A 64 1.49 3.67 -0.62
N LEU A 65 2.74 3.85 -0.20
CA LEU A 65 3.73 4.64 -0.92
C LEU A 65 4.83 3.72 -1.47
N LEU A 66 5.26 4.00 -2.69
CA LEU A 66 6.42 3.41 -3.33
C LEU A 66 7.47 4.50 -3.52
N ARG A 67 8.63 4.33 -2.90
CA ARG A 67 9.84 5.06 -3.26
C ARG A 67 10.70 4.19 -4.17
N VAL A 68 11.03 4.70 -5.33
CA VAL A 68 11.96 4.08 -6.28
C VAL A 68 12.90 5.15 -6.82
N ASP A 69 14.19 4.93 -6.63
CA ASP A 69 15.22 5.93 -6.85
C ASP A 69 14.88 7.26 -6.13
N GLU A 70 14.72 8.36 -6.87
CA GLU A 70 14.34 9.69 -6.32
C GLU A 70 12.83 9.99 -6.42
N SER A 71 12.04 9.06 -6.95
CA SER A 71 10.60 9.25 -7.20
C SER A 71 9.73 8.65 -6.10
N LEU A 72 8.57 9.25 -5.87
CA LEU A 72 7.57 8.83 -4.90
C LEU A 72 6.21 8.68 -5.58
N PHE A 73 5.60 7.51 -5.44
CA PHE A 73 4.28 7.18 -5.96
C PHE A 73 3.35 6.75 -4.83
N GLN A 74 2.08 7.10 -4.91
CA GLN A 74 1.10 6.85 -3.86
C GLN A 74 -0.18 6.24 -4.40
N TRP A 75 -0.66 5.22 -3.71
CA TRP A 75 -2.03 4.74 -3.80
C TRP A 75 -2.77 5.09 -2.52
N THR A 76 -3.97 5.64 -2.62
CA THR A 76 -4.83 5.89 -1.45
C THR A 76 -6.00 4.92 -1.46
N PHE A 77 -6.24 4.25 -0.33
CA PHE A 77 -7.35 3.32 -0.13
C PHE A 77 -8.23 3.79 1.01
N HIS A 78 -9.51 3.44 0.96
CA HIS A 78 -10.46 3.73 2.03
C HIS A 78 -11.45 2.56 2.17
N ASP A 79 -11.85 2.24 3.40
CA ASP A 79 -12.55 0.99 3.76
C ASP A 79 -13.98 0.89 3.23
N GLU A 80 -14.52 1.96 2.67
CA GLU A 80 -15.84 2.03 2.05
C GLU A 80 -15.85 1.77 0.54
N TYR A 81 -14.66 1.69 -0.10
CA TYR A 81 -14.55 1.54 -1.55
C TYR A 81 -13.84 0.26 -1.96
N VAL A 82 -14.19 -0.24 -3.15
CA VAL A 82 -13.49 -1.36 -3.77
C VAL A 82 -12.36 -0.81 -4.65
N GLY A 83 -11.12 -1.05 -4.23
CA GLY A 83 -9.93 -0.57 -4.95
C GLY A 83 -9.41 0.78 -4.45
N PRO A 84 -8.39 1.35 -5.11
CA PRO A 84 -7.82 2.63 -4.72
C PRO A 84 -8.78 3.80 -5.06
N VAL A 85 -8.86 4.75 -4.14
CA VAL A 85 -9.50 6.07 -4.34
C VAL A 85 -8.65 6.94 -5.27
N SER A 86 -7.33 6.78 -5.19
CA SER A 86 -6.37 7.41 -6.11
C SER A 86 -5.21 6.47 -6.38
N SER A 87 -4.63 6.58 -7.57
CA SER A 87 -3.46 5.83 -8.01
C SER A 87 -2.43 6.76 -8.65
N PRO A 88 -1.17 6.33 -8.76
CA PRO A 88 -0.14 7.05 -9.51
C PRO A 88 -0.54 7.25 -10.98
N ASP A 89 0.05 8.26 -11.61
CA ASP A 89 -0.01 8.45 -13.06
C ASP A 89 0.96 7.51 -13.79
N ASP A 90 0.92 7.56 -15.13
CA ASP A 90 1.69 6.68 -16.01
C ASP A 90 3.22 6.88 -15.91
N SER A 91 3.72 7.92 -15.22
CA SER A 91 5.17 8.10 -15.04
C SER A 91 5.81 6.97 -14.22
N ILE A 92 5.03 6.24 -13.42
CA ILE A 92 5.49 5.05 -12.71
C ILE A 92 6.01 3.95 -13.66
N LEU A 93 5.48 3.89 -14.89
CA LEU A 93 5.82 2.86 -15.87
C LEU A 93 7.28 2.90 -16.31
N GLN A 94 7.99 4.01 -16.09
CA GLN A 94 9.43 4.09 -16.36
C GLN A 94 10.26 3.16 -15.44
N TYR A 95 9.68 2.75 -14.30
CA TYR A 95 10.31 1.86 -13.31
C TYR A 95 9.78 0.42 -13.38
N GLY A 96 8.74 0.17 -14.18
CA GLY A 96 8.04 -1.09 -14.25
C GLY A 96 6.56 -0.98 -13.82
N GLN A 97 5.89 -2.12 -13.77
CA GLN A 97 4.48 -2.21 -13.42
C GLN A 97 4.34 -2.66 -11.98
N PHE A 98 3.57 -1.90 -11.19
CA PHE A 98 3.31 -2.19 -9.78
C PHE A 98 1.82 -2.29 -9.55
N PHE A 99 1.37 -3.46 -9.08
CA PHE A 99 -0.02 -3.73 -8.76
C PHE A 99 -0.18 -3.82 -7.24
N VAL A 100 -0.79 -2.79 -6.67
CA VAL A 100 -1.09 -2.71 -5.23
C VAL A 100 -2.57 -3.01 -5.01
N ARG A 101 -2.85 -3.97 -4.13
CA ARG A 101 -4.20 -4.34 -3.72
C ARG A 101 -4.32 -4.29 -2.21
N VAL A 102 -5.40 -3.68 -1.72
CA VAL A 102 -5.75 -3.66 -0.30
C VAL A 102 -7.09 -4.35 -0.08
N LEU A 103 -7.15 -5.22 0.92
CA LEU A 103 -8.36 -5.88 1.38
C LEU A 103 -8.62 -5.51 2.83
N PHE A 104 -9.68 -4.77 3.10
CA PHE A 104 -10.12 -4.49 4.46
C PHE A 104 -10.90 -5.69 5.00
N ALA A 105 -10.63 -6.07 6.25
CA ALA A 105 -11.41 -7.09 6.93
C ALA A 105 -12.89 -6.66 6.99
N PRO A 106 -13.84 -7.60 6.80
CA PRO A 106 -15.24 -7.27 6.85
C PRO A 106 -15.58 -6.61 8.19
N LYS A 107 -16.40 -5.56 8.14
CA LYS A 107 -16.98 -4.95 9.35
C LYS A 107 -17.78 -6.08 10.02
N ASN A 108 -17.25 -6.69 11.08
CA ASN A 108 -17.98 -7.66 11.88
C ASN A 108 -19.34 -7.05 12.21
N SER A 109 -20.39 -7.59 11.58
CA SER A 109 -21.78 -7.35 11.91
C SER A 109 -22.01 -7.95 13.28
N ALA A 110 -21.82 -7.13 14.31
CA ALA A 110 -22.21 -7.40 15.68
C ALA A 110 -23.24 -6.35 16.09
#